data_AF-A0A3B0G1H8-F1
#
_entry.id   AF-A0A3B0G1H8-F1
#
_cell.length_a   1.000
_cell.length_b   1.000
_cell.length_c   1.000
_cell.angle_alpha   90.00
_cell.angle_beta   90.00
_cell.angle_gamma   90.00
#
_symmetry.space_group_name_H-M   'P 1'
#
loop_
_entity.id
_entity.type
_entity.pdbx_description
1 polymer ?
#
loop_
_entity_poly.entity_id
_entity_poly.type
_entity_poly.pdbx_seq_one_letter_code
_entity_poly.pdbx_strand_id
1 'polypeptide(L)'
;MHGGSSPAVKAAAARRLEVAAVEADVRAVIASEGLEGVTNPLEALAKLATESLAMKTALAARVNALQEITTTSKLGVEGLKAEVALYERALDRTAKFLDLLAKSGFEERRLRLDEQTAGMFVTVMRNVLARLDLTPAQQALVGTVVPDELRALDV
;
A
#
# COMPACT_ATOMS: atom_id res chain seq x y z
N MET A 1 8.89 -40.98 31.53
CA MET A 1 9.11 -39.57 31.92
C MET A 1 8.57 -38.68 30.82
N HIS A 2 7.31 -38.26 30.97
CA HIS A 2 6.58 -37.46 30.00
C HIS A 2 6.90 -35.97 30.21
N GLY A 3 7.62 -35.35 29.27
CA GLY A 3 7.99 -33.93 29.31
C GLY A 3 6.82 -32.96 29.03
N GLY A 4 5.58 -33.45 28.92
CA GLY A 4 4.40 -32.67 28.55
C GLY A 4 4.02 -31.56 29.54
N SER A 5 4.50 -31.64 30.79
CA SER A 5 4.16 -30.70 31.84
C SER A 5 5.15 -29.54 32.00
N SER A 6 6.25 -29.50 31.23
CA SER A 6 7.23 -28.42 31.36
C SER A 6 6.60 -27.07 30.95
N PRO A 7 6.91 -25.96 31.64
CA PRO A 7 6.36 -24.64 31.28
C PRO A 7 6.62 -24.24 29.82
N ALA A 8 7.78 -24.61 29.28
CA ALA A 8 8.13 -24.37 27.88
C ALA A 8 7.25 -25.17 26.91
N VAL A 9 6.95 -26.43 27.22
CA VAL A 9 6.07 -27.27 26.40
C VAL A 9 4.62 -26.77 26.46
N LYS A 10 4.14 -26.32 27.63
CA LYS A 10 2.82 -25.70 27.78
C LYS A 10 2.70 -24.38 27.01
N ALA A 11 3.71 -23.51 27.08
CA ALA A 11 3.74 -22.25 26.34
C ALA A 11 3.79 -22.48 24.81
N ALA A 12 4.57 -23.46 24.36
CA ALA A 12 4.62 -23.84 22.95
C ALA A 12 3.28 -24.43 22.47
N ALA A 13 2.62 -25.26 23.28
CA ALA A 13 1.29 -25.80 22.98
C ALA A 13 0.22 -24.70 22.92
N ALA A 14 0.24 -23.76 23.86
CA ALA A 14 -0.68 -22.60 23.86
C ALA A 14 -0.51 -21.76 22.59
N ARG A 15 0.74 -21.44 22.20
CA ARG A 15 1.01 -20.70 20.96
C ARG A 15 0.51 -21.45 19.71
N ARG A 16 0.65 -22.77 19.67
CA ARG A 16 0.13 -23.57 18.54
C ARG A 16 -1.39 -23.54 18.46
N LEU A 17 -2.08 -23.60 19.60
CA LEU A 17 -3.54 -23.51 19.65
C LEU A 17 -4.02 -22.13 19.21
N GLU A 18 -3.34 -21.06 19.61
CA GLU A 18 -3.64 -19.69 19.20
C GLU A 18 -3.45 -19.51 17.68
N VAL A 19 -2.32 -19.96 17.14
CA VAL A 19 -2.08 -19.95 15.68
C VAL A 19 -3.15 -20.75 14.95
N ALA A 20 -3.49 -21.95 15.42
CA ALA A 20 -4.52 -22.78 14.80
C ALA A 20 -5.92 -22.14 14.83
N ALA A 21 -6.25 -21.43 15.92
CA ALA A 21 -7.50 -20.70 16.03
C ALA A 21 -7.59 -19.54 15.03
N VAL A 22 -6.51 -18.75 14.91
CA VAL A 22 -6.42 -17.66 13.93
C VAL A 22 -6.48 -18.21 12.50
N GLU A 23 -5.77 -19.30 12.21
CA GLU A 23 -5.81 -19.93 10.88
C GLU A 23 -7.21 -20.47 10.54
N ALA A 24 -7.93 -21.02 11.51
CA ALA A 24 -9.30 -21.50 11.32
C ALA A 24 -10.27 -20.34 11.04
N ASP A 25 -10.14 -19.25 11.78
CA ASP A 25 -10.92 -18.01 11.59
C ASP A 25 -10.68 -17.41 10.20
N VAL A 26 -9.40 -17.20 9.84
CA VAL A 26 -9.02 -16.68 8.51
C VAL A 26 -9.56 -17.58 7.40
N ARG A 27 -9.48 -18.91 7.56
CA ARG A 27 -10.04 -19.84 6.57
C ARG A 27 -11.55 -19.74 6.44
N ALA A 28 -12.27 -19.54 7.55
CA ALA A 28 -13.72 -19.36 7.54
C ALA A 28 -14.11 -18.06 6.82
N VAL A 29 -13.40 -16.97 7.08
CA VAL A 29 -13.58 -15.69 6.38
C VAL A 29 -13.34 -15.87 4.88
N ILE A 30 -12.20 -16.44 4.48
CA ILE A 30 -11.87 -16.68 3.06
C ILE A 30 -12.94 -17.53 2.37
N ALA A 31 -13.42 -18.59 3.02
CA ALA A 31 -14.45 -19.46 2.46
C ALA A 31 -15.79 -18.71 2.24
N SER A 32 -16.10 -17.71 3.07
CA SER A 32 -17.31 -16.90 2.95
C SER A 32 -17.23 -15.82 1.87
N GLU A 33 -16.02 -15.35 1.52
CA GLU A 33 -15.84 -14.18 0.64
C GLU A 33 -16.04 -14.46 -0.85
N GLY A 34 -16.16 -15.72 -1.28
CA GLY A 34 -16.45 -16.04 -2.69
C GLY A 34 -15.43 -15.44 -3.67
N LEU A 35 -14.15 -15.56 -3.35
CA LEU A 35 -13.05 -14.85 -4.02
C LEU A 35 -13.06 -15.03 -5.55
N GLU A 36 -13.23 -13.93 -6.29
CA GLU A 36 -13.18 -13.89 -7.77
C GLU A 36 -11.75 -13.84 -8.35
N GLY A 37 -10.74 -13.82 -7.47
CA GLY A 37 -9.33 -13.63 -7.85
C GLY A 37 -8.95 -12.16 -8.02
N VAL A 38 -7.71 -11.90 -8.43
CA VAL A 38 -7.18 -10.53 -8.56
C VAL A 38 -7.64 -9.91 -9.88
N THR A 39 -8.60 -8.98 -9.81
CA THR A 39 -9.19 -8.30 -10.98
C THR A 39 -8.35 -7.12 -11.49
N ASN A 40 -7.66 -6.41 -10.59
CA ASN A 40 -6.75 -5.31 -10.92
C ASN A 40 -5.34 -5.56 -10.34
N PRO A 41 -4.52 -6.38 -11.00
CA PRO A 41 -3.22 -6.82 -10.46
C PRO A 41 -2.22 -5.68 -10.30
N LEU A 42 -2.30 -4.64 -11.12
CA LEU A 42 -1.41 -3.49 -11.02
C LEU A 42 -1.75 -2.63 -9.80
N GLU A 43 -3.04 -2.40 -9.53
CA GLU A 43 -3.46 -1.69 -8.33
C GLU A 43 -3.16 -2.48 -7.06
N ALA A 44 -3.33 -3.81 -7.10
CA ALA A 44 -2.94 -4.68 -5.99
C ALA A 44 -1.42 -4.63 -5.74
N LEU A 45 -0.59 -4.65 -6.80
CA LEU A 45 0.85 -4.50 -6.69
C LEU A 45 1.25 -3.11 -6.15
N ALA A 46 0.55 -2.05 -6.57
CA ALA A 46 0.77 -0.70 -6.06
C ALA A 46 0.49 -0.61 -4.55
N LYS A 47 -0.62 -1.18 -4.09
CA LYS A 47 -0.94 -1.27 -2.65
C LYS A 47 0.13 -2.03 -1.88
N LEU A 48 0.59 -3.15 -2.41
CA LEU A 48 1.65 -3.94 -1.78
C LEU A 48 2.99 -3.18 -1.70
N ALA A 49 3.33 -2.40 -2.73
CA ALA A 49 4.49 -1.52 -2.71
C ALA A 49 4.34 -0.43 -1.64
N THR A 50 3.16 0.18 -1.51
CA THR A 50 2.86 1.17 -0.46
C THR A 50 3.03 0.58 0.94
N GLU A 51 2.47 -0.60 1.20
CA GLU A 51 2.62 -1.29 2.48
C GLU A 51 4.09 -1.62 2.79
N SER A 52 4.83 -2.09 1.79
CA SER A 52 6.27 -2.37 1.93
C SER A 52 7.07 -1.11 2.25
N LEU A 53 6.75 0.03 1.62
CA LEU A 53 7.38 1.32 1.89
C LEU A 53 7.09 1.81 3.31
N ALA A 54 5.84 1.66 3.78
CA ALA A 54 5.47 2.00 5.15
C ALA A 54 6.23 1.14 6.16
N MET A 55 6.32 -0.17 5.92
CA MET A 55 7.09 -1.09 6.77
C MET A 55 8.58 -0.74 6.79
N LYS A 56 9.19 -0.47 5.63
CA LYS A 56 10.57 0.01 5.51
C LYS A 56 10.78 1.28 6.33
N THR A 57 9.84 2.21 6.27
CA THR A 57 9.93 3.50 6.98
C THR A 57 9.85 3.32 8.49
N ALA A 58 8.91 2.50 8.98
CA ALA A 58 8.79 2.17 10.40
C ALA A 58 10.05 1.46 10.93
N LEU A 59 10.60 0.51 10.16
CA LEU A 59 11.84 -0.18 10.52
C LEU A 59 13.06 0.74 10.49
N ALA A 60 13.14 1.67 9.54
CA ALA A 60 14.21 2.68 9.50
C ALA A 60 14.22 3.50 10.80
N ALA A 61 13.04 3.96 11.25
CA ALA A 61 12.92 4.70 12.51
C ALA A 61 13.42 3.88 13.71
N ARG A 62 13.12 2.58 13.75
CA ARG A 62 13.60 1.68 14.80
C ARG A 62 15.10 1.45 14.74
N VAL A 63 15.66 1.24 13.55
CA VAL A 63 17.12 1.08 13.36
C VAL A 63 17.85 2.35 13.78
N ASN A 64 17.35 3.53 13.43
CA ASN A 64 17.93 4.81 13.83
C ASN A 64 17.90 5.04 15.35
N ALA A 65 16.97 4.42 16.07
CA ALA A 65 16.88 4.50 17.52
C ALA A 65 17.84 3.53 18.24
N LEU A 66 18.53 2.64 17.53
CA LEU A 66 19.47 1.68 18.12
C LEU A 66 20.77 2.38 18.54
N GLN A 67 21.24 2.07 19.75
CA GLN A 67 22.58 2.46 20.21
C GLN A 67 23.68 1.53 19.66
N GLU A 68 23.31 0.26 19.40
CA GLU A 68 24.19 -0.77 18.86
C GLU A 68 23.40 -1.60 17.84
N ILE A 69 24.07 -2.04 16.78
CA ILE A 69 23.44 -2.80 15.69
C ILE A 69 23.54 -4.33 15.87
N THR A 70 24.40 -4.79 16.77
CA THR A 70 24.58 -6.20 17.09
C THR A 70 24.01 -6.56 18.47
N THR A 71 23.83 -7.85 18.71
CA THR A 71 23.42 -8.44 19.98
C THR A 71 24.20 -9.72 20.21
N THR A 72 24.49 -10.01 21.47
CA THR A 72 25.18 -11.24 21.87
C THR A 72 24.20 -12.19 22.53
N SER A 73 24.13 -13.43 22.05
CA SER A 73 23.28 -14.47 22.63
C SER A 73 23.83 -14.95 23.98
N LYS A 74 23.02 -15.72 24.73
CA LYS A 74 23.47 -16.37 25.98
C LYS A 74 24.67 -17.32 25.82
N LEU A 75 24.98 -17.72 24.60
CA LEU A 75 26.12 -18.58 24.24
C LEU A 75 27.34 -17.79 23.77
N GLY A 76 27.32 -16.45 23.85
CA GLY A 76 28.44 -15.60 23.42
C GLY A 76 28.52 -15.37 21.90
N VAL A 77 27.57 -15.89 21.12
CA VAL A 77 27.51 -15.66 19.67
C VAL A 77 26.95 -14.28 19.38
N GLU A 78 27.71 -13.46 18.66
CA GLU A 78 27.29 -12.15 18.15
C GLU A 78 26.43 -12.31 16.87
N GLY A 79 25.37 -11.51 16.77
CA GLY A 79 24.50 -11.45 15.60
C GLY A 79 23.88 -10.07 15.44
N LEU A 80 23.24 -9.81 14.30
CA LEU A 80 22.51 -8.56 14.06
C LEU A 80 21.25 -8.49 14.93
N LYS A 81 20.89 -7.27 15.34
CA LYS A 81 19.57 -7.03 15.92
C LYS A 81 18.47 -7.29 14.89
N ALA A 82 17.35 -7.80 15.37
CA ALA A 82 16.22 -8.18 14.52
C ALA A 82 15.70 -7.01 13.68
N GLU A 83 15.72 -5.79 14.21
CA GLU A 83 15.34 -4.57 13.49
C GLU A 83 16.20 -4.34 12.26
N VAL A 84 17.52 -4.55 12.36
CA VAL A 84 18.47 -4.38 11.24
C VAL A 84 18.20 -5.43 10.17
N ALA A 85 18.05 -6.70 10.57
CA ALA A 85 17.76 -7.79 9.64
C ALA A 85 16.38 -7.65 8.96
N LEU A 86 15.38 -7.16 9.68
CA LEU A 86 14.06 -6.90 9.10
C LEU A 86 14.08 -5.67 8.18
N TYR A 87 14.85 -4.63 8.53
CA TYR A 87 14.98 -3.43 7.71
C TYR A 87 15.63 -3.73 6.35
N GLU A 88 16.71 -4.50 6.34
CA GLU A 88 17.37 -4.94 5.10
C GLU A 88 16.42 -5.76 4.20
N ARG A 89 15.69 -6.73 4.76
CA ARG A 89 14.65 -7.46 4.02
C ARG A 89 13.53 -6.57 3.49
N ALA A 90 13.15 -5.54 4.24
CA ALA A 90 12.12 -4.58 3.80
C ALA A 90 12.64 -3.68 2.67
N LEU A 91 13.92 -3.32 2.67
CA LEU A 91 14.57 -2.60 1.57
C LEU A 91 14.51 -3.43 0.28
N ASP A 92 14.99 -4.67 0.33
CA ASP A 92 15.01 -5.57 -0.84
C ASP A 92 13.61 -5.81 -1.42
N ARG A 93 12.63 -6.07 -0.53
CA ARG A 93 11.25 -6.28 -0.96
C ARG A 93 10.65 -5.02 -1.59
N THR A 94 10.89 -3.85 -1.00
CA THR A 94 10.39 -2.58 -1.52
C THR A 94 11.01 -2.30 -2.89
N ALA A 95 12.32 -2.48 -3.04
CA ALA A 95 13.01 -2.33 -4.33
C ALA A 95 12.40 -3.24 -5.40
N LYS A 96 12.14 -4.51 -5.07
CA LYS A 96 11.50 -5.47 -5.99
C LYS A 96 10.11 -5.03 -6.44
N PHE A 97 9.25 -4.55 -5.54
CA PHE A 97 7.89 -4.13 -5.92
C PHE A 97 7.90 -2.85 -6.74
N LEU A 98 8.75 -1.89 -6.41
CA LEU A 98 8.91 -0.67 -7.20
C LEU A 98 9.45 -0.96 -8.61
N ASP A 99 10.42 -1.87 -8.74
CA ASP A 99 10.93 -2.33 -10.04
C ASP A 99 9.85 -3.01 -10.89
N LEU A 100 9.02 -3.87 -10.28
CA LEU A 100 7.90 -4.51 -10.96
C LEU A 100 6.85 -3.48 -11.42
N LEU A 101 6.54 -2.47 -10.61
CA LEU A 101 5.63 -1.39 -10.98
C LEU A 101 6.18 -0.58 -12.17
N ALA A 102 7.44 -0.16 -12.10
CA ALA A 102 8.09 0.58 -13.17
C ALA A 102 8.08 -0.21 -14.49
N LYS A 103 8.38 -1.51 -14.44
CA LYS A 103 8.37 -2.39 -15.63
C LYS A 103 6.97 -2.68 -16.18
N SER A 104 5.93 -2.51 -15.38
CA SER A 104 4.56 -2.83 -15.78
C SER A 104 3.88 -1.76 -16.63
N GLY A 105 4.55 -0.63 -16.88
CA GLY A 105 3.96 0.52 -17.57
C GLY A 105 2.83 1.18 -16.76
N PHE A 106 2.88 1.04 -15.43
CA PHE A 106 1.82 1.48 -14.54
C PHE A 106 1.66 3.00 -14.54
N GLU A 107 2.77 3.73 -14.57
CA GLU A 107 2.78 5.19 -14.60
C GLU A 107 2.17 5.72 -15.90
N GLU A 108 2.54 5.17 -17.06
CA GLU A 108 1.97 5.57 -18.34
C GLU A 108 0.47 5.25 -18.41
N ARG A 109 0.05 4.13 -17.81
CA ARG A 109 -1.37 3.77 -17.75
C ARG A 109 -2.14 4.69 -16.81
N ARG A 110 -1.56 5.05 -15.66
CA ARG A 110 -2.12 5.98 -14.70
C ARG A 110 -2.29 7.36 -15.33
N LEU A 111 -1.22 7.90 -15.91
CA LEU A 111 -1.24 9.18 -16.61
C LEU A 111 -2.30 9.20 -17.71
N ARG A 112 -2.38 8.15 -18.52
CA ARG A 112 -3.41 8.04 -19.58
C ARG A 112 -4.83 8.03 -19.04
N LEU A 113 -5.07 7.36 -17.90
CA LEU A 113 -6.38 7.36 -17.24
C LEU A 113 -6.71 8.74 -16.68
N ASP A 114 -5.73 9.42 -16.09
CA ASP A 114 -5.89 10.78 -15.56
C ASP A 114 -6.19 11.76 -16.70
N GLU A 115 -5.48 11.68 -17.83
CA GLU A 115 -5.73 12.46 -19.05
C GLU A 115 -7.12 12.17 -19.64
N GLN A 116 -7.53 10.90 -19.73
CA GLN A 116 -8.87 10.52 -20.21
C GLN A 116 -9.97 11.06 -19.30
N THR A 117 -9.76 11.02 -17.98
CA THR A 117 -10.70 11.54 -16.99
C THR A 117 -10.81 13.06 -17.09
N ALA A 118 -9.68 13.76 -17.22
CA ALA A 118 -9.65 15.20 -17.45
C ALA A 118 -10.38 15.58 -18.76
N GLY A 119 -10.12 14.86 -19.86
CA GLY A 119 -10.81 15.06 -21.13
C GLY A 119 -12.32 14.83 -21.05
N MET A 120 -12.74 13.79 -20.32
CA MET A 120 -14.15 13.49 -20.07
C MET A 120 -14.81 14.62 -19.25
N PHE A 121 -14.14 15.10 -18.21
CA PHE A 121 -14.62 16.23 -17.40
C PHE A 121 -14.82 17.50 -18.24
N VAL A 122 -13.82 17.87 -19.06
CA VAL A 122 -13.93 19.03 -19.97
C VAL A 122 -15.10 18.87 -20.94
N THR A 123 -15.30 17.67 -21.48
CA THR A 123 -16.40 17.38 -22.40
C THR A 123 -17.76 17.51 -21.70
N VAL A 124 -17.90 16.96 -20.50
CA VAL A 124 -19.12 17.08 -19.69
C VAL A 124 -19.41 18.54 -19.37
N MET A 125 -18.41 19.29 -18.91
CA MET A 125 -18.56 20.72 -18.59
C MET A 125 -19.01 21.54 -19.81
N ARG A 126 -18.40 21.32 -20.99
CA ARG A 126 -18.84 21.97 -22.24
C ARG A 126 -20.28 21.63 -22.59
N ASN A 127 -20.66 20.37 -22.47
CA ASN A 127 -22.02 19.91 -22.77
C ASN A 127 -23.04 20.49 -21.78
N VAL A 128 -22.69 20.62 -20.51
CA VAL A 128 -23.52 21.27 -19.49
C VAL A 128 -23.72 22.73 -19.86
N LEU A 129 -22.63 23.49 -20.05
CA LEU A 129 -22.70 24.92 -20.38
C LEU A 129 -23.46 25.20 -21.69
N ALA A 130 -23.32 24.32 -22.69
CA ALA A 130 -24.05 24.44 -23.96
C ALA A 130 -25.56 24.14 -23.83
N ARG A 131 -25.97 23.37 -22.82
CA ARG A 131 -27.38 23.05 -22.53
C ARG A 131 -28.01 24.01 -21.53
N LEU A 132 -27.19 24.80 -20.84
CA LEU A 132 -27.67 25.91 -20.03
C LEU A 132 -28.00 27.06 -20.98
N ASP A 133 -29.15 27.69 -20.74
CA ASP A 133 -29.62 28.83 -21.52
C ASP A 133 -28.88 30.11 -21.09
N LEU A 134 -27.57 30.13 -21.35
CA LEU A 134 -26.68 31.22 -20.96
C LEU A 134 -26.95 32.45 -21.82
N THR A 135 -27.07 33.61 -21.18
CA THR A 135 -27.12 34.89 -21.91
C THR A 135 -25.80 35.13 -22.66
N PRO A 136 -25.80 35.96 -23.73
CA PRO A 136 -24.57 36.27 -24.46
C PRO A 136 -23.44 36.81 -23.57
N ALA A 137 -23.79 37.60 -22.54
CA ALA A 137 -22.84 38.12 -21.57
C ALA A 137 -22.24 37.01 -20.68
N GLN A 138 -23.04 36.03 -20.25
CA GLN A 138 -22.56 34.88 -19.47
C GLN A 138 -21.70 33.94 -20.31
N GLN A 139 -22.08 33.70 -21.56
CA GLN A 139 -21.30 32.86 -22.49
C GLN A 139 -19.90 33.45 -22.74
N ALA A 140 -19.79 34.78 -22.85
CA ALA A 140 -18.50 35.45 -23.00
C ALA A 140 -17.56 35.26 -21.80
N LEU A 141 -18.13 35.10 -20.58
CA LEU A 141 -17.37 34.88 -19.36
C LEU A 141 -16.83 33.44 -19.22
N VAL A 142 -17.41 32.46 -19.92
CA VAL A 142 -16.99 31.05 -19.82
C VAL A 142 -15.50 30.87 -20.16
N GLY A 143 -15.02 31.58 -21.19
CA GLY A 143 -13.63 31.49 -21.65
C GLY A 143 -12.60 32.08 -20.68
N THR A 144 -13.03 32.87 -19.69
CA THR A 144 -12.15 33.47 -18.68
C THR A 144 -12.35 32.82 -17.31
N VAL A 145 -13.60 32.68 -16.86
CA VAL A 145 -13.94 32.14 -15.53
C VAL A 145 -13.52 30.69 -15.38
N VAL A 146 -13.79 29.83 -16.36
CA VAL A 146 -13.46 28.39 -16.23
C VAL A 146 -11.94 28.18 -16.12
N PRO A 147 -11.08 28.80 -16.96
CA PRO A 147 -9.64 28.71 -16.76
C PRO A 147 -9.12 29.35 -15.46
N ASP A 148 -9.74 30.44 -14.98
CA ASP A 148 -9.36 31.08 -13.71
C ASP A 148 -9.63 30.15 -12.52
N GLU A 149 -10.80 29.51 -12.48
CA GLU A 149 -11.16 28.53 -11.44
C GLU A 149 -10.27 27.29 -11.50
N LEU A 150 -9.94 26.78 -12.69
CA LEU A 150 -9.02 25.65 -12.83
C LEU A 150 -7.61 25.99 -12.30
N ARG A 151 -7.10 27.19 -12.61
CA ARG A 151 -5.80 27.65 -12.07
C ARG A 151 -5.82 27.86 -10.56
N ALA A 152 -6.96 28.20 -9.98
CA ALA A 152 -7.11 28.32 -8.53
C ALA A 152 -7.07 26.95 -7.81
N LEU A 153 -7.27 25.85 -8.53
CA LEU A 153 -7.25 24.48 -7.99
C LEU A 153 -5.90 23.77 -8.12
N ASP A 154 -4.95 24.29 -8.91
CA ASP A 154 -3.61 23.69 -9.03
C ASP A 154 -2.87 23.74 -7.67
N VAL A 155 -2.62 22.55 -7.09
CA VAL A 155 -1.75 22.28 -5.92
C VAL A 155 -0.42 21.71 -6.40
#